data_AF-A0A5B7JJP3-F1
#
_entry.id   AF-A0A5B7JJP3-F1
#
_cell.length_a   1.000
_cell.length_b   1.000
_cell.length_c   1.000
_cell.angle_alpha   90.00
_cell.angle_beta   90.00
_cell.angle_gamma   90.00
#
_symmetry.space_group_name_H-M   'P 1'
#
loop_
_entity.id
_entity.type
_entity.pdbx_description
1 polymer ?
#
loop_
_entity_poly.entity_id
_entity_poly.type
_entity_poly.pdbx_seq_one_letter_code
_entity_poly.pdbx_strand_id
1 'polypeptide(L)'
;MMEMRSEYPIRPGVWHWARVSRTGRRAWLYVDDQPVVSGLTPGGFTMLSLSHPLYLGGVPPTSATQPILPAALPFTGCVQKVSVCVCVCVCVCINWWS
;
A
#
# COMPACT_ATOMS: atom_id res chain seq x y z
N MET A 1 15.88 2.51 -0.17
CA MET A 1 14.49 2.11 0.15
C MET A 1 13.86 1.56 -1.11
N MET A 2 12.97 0.57 -1.02
CA MET A 2 12.26 0.06 -2.18
C MET A 2 10.91 0.77 -2.31
N GLU A 3 10.57 1.17 -3.53
CA GLU A 3 9.29 1.77 -3.89
C GLU A 3 8.69 0.98 -5.06
N MET A 4 7.38 0.75 -5.03
CA MET A 4 6.63 0.14 -6.13
C MET A 4 5.43 1.02 -6.46
N ARG A 5 5.19 1.21 -7.75
CA ARG A 5 4.03 1.91 -8.29
C ARG A 5 3.37 1.01 -9.33
N SER A 6 2.08 1.22 -9.57
CA SER A 6 1.39 0.58 -10.69
C SER A 6 2.00 1.04 -12.01
N GLU A 7 1.98 0.18 -13.02
CA GLU A 7 2.51 0.50 -14.35
C GLU A 7 1.69 1.61 -15.01
N TYR A 8 0.37 1.58 -14.81
CA TYR A 8 -0.55 2.56 -15.36
C TYR A 8 -1.26 3.36 -14.26
N PRO A 9 -1.62 4.62 -14.55
CA PRO A 9 -2.42 5.43 -13.64
C PRO A 9 -3.82 4.82 -13.48
N ILE A 10 -4.34 4.90 -12.26
CA ILE A 10 -5.71 4.52 -11.92
C ILE A 10 -6.69 5.66 -12.22
N ARG A 11 -7.97 5.34 -12.43
CA ARG A 11 -9.00 6.32 -12.78
C ARG A 11 -9.71 6.82 -11.52
N PRO A 12 -9.82 8.13 -11.29
CA PRO A 12 -10.55 8.65 -10.14
C PRO A 12 -12.06 8.37 -10.26
N GLY A 13 -12.73 8.13 -9.13
CA GLY A 13 -14.20 7.98 -9.08
C GLY A 13 -14.71 6.60 -9.52
N VAL A 14 -13.82 5.62 -9.65
CA VAL A 14 -14.16 4.24 -10.02
C VAL A 14 -13.59 3.29 -8.97
N TRP A 15 -14.26 2.15 -8.79
CA TRP A 15 -13.78 1.11 -7.91
C TRP A 15 -12.55 0.43 -8.51
N HIS A 16 -11.49 0.42 -7.72
CA HIS A 16 -10.24 -0.27 -8.01
C HIS A 16 -9.99 -1.32 -6.95
N TRP A 17 -9.22 -2.36 -7.31
CA TRP A 17 -8.71 -3.31 -6.33
C TRP A 17 -7.20 -3.37 -6.42
N ALA A 18 -6.56 -3.31 -5.26
CA ALA A 18 -5.13 -3.49 -5.12
C ALA A 18 -4.85 -4.75 -4.29
N ARG A 19 -3.70 -5.36 -4.51
CA ARG A 19 -3.14 -6.38 -3.63
C ARG A 19 -1.63 -6.21 -3.62
N VAL A 20 -1.07 -6.11 -2.42
CA VAL A 20 0.37 -6.22 -2.22
C VAL A 20 0.64 -7.62 -1.69
N SER A 21 1.74 -8.25 -2.07
CA SER A 21 2.22 -9.50 -1.48
C SER A 21 3.73 -9.40 -1.26
N ARG A 22 4.25 -10.00 -0.20
CA ARG A 22 5.69 -10.05 0.07
C ARG A 22 6.10 -11.42 0.58
N THR A 23 7.12 -12.00 -0.04
CA THR A 23 7.73 -13.26 0.39
C THR A 23 9.23 -13.06 0.51
N GLY A 24 9.72 -13.10 1.76
CA GLY A 24 11.11 -12.73 2.07
C GLY A 24 11.41 -11.29 1.64
N ARG A 25 12.32 -11.14 0.67
CA ARG A 25 12.72 -9.83 0.12
C ARG A 25 11.98 -9.42 -1.15
N ARG A 26 11.22 -10.33 -1.75
CA ARG A 26 10.50 -10.07 -3.00
C ARG A 26 9.09 -9.63 -2.69
N ALA A 27 8.64 -8.57 -3.36
CA ALA A 27 7.29 -8.08 -3.26
C ALA A 27 6.64 -8.00 -4.64
N TRP A 28 5.31 -8.11 -4.65
CA TRP A 28 4.46 -8.00 -5.83
C TRP A 28 3.30 -7.05 -5.55
N LEU A 29 2.95 -6.26 -6.55
CA LEU A 29 1.83 -5.35 -6.57
C LEU A 29 0.93 -5.73 -7.74
N TYR A 30 -0.33 -6.00 -7.40
CA TYR A 30 -1.42 -6.24 -8.33
C TYR A 30 -2.40 -5.07 -8.21
N VAL A 31 -2.76 -4.46 -9.33
CA VAL A 31 -3.74 -3.37 -9.38
C VAL A 31 -4.64 -3.64 -10.58
N ASP A 32 -5.91 -3.92 -10.31
CA ASP A 32 -6.87 -4.30 -11.34
C ASP A 32 -6.31 -5.38 -12.29
N ASP A 33 -6.53 -5.22 -13.60
CA ASP A 33 -5.99 -6.08 -14.66
C ASP A 33 -4.65 -5.57 -15.22
N GLN A 34 -3.92 -4.73 -14.48
CA GLN A 34 -2.62 -4.22 -14.92
C GLN A 34 -1.52 -5.30 -14.82
N PRO A 35 -0.41 -5.14 -15.57
CA PRO A 35 0.77 -5.97 -15.40
C PRO A 35 1.26 -5.98 -13.95
N VAL A 36 1.63 -7.16 -13.47
CA VAL A 36 2.11 -7.34 -12.09
C VAL A 36 3.46 -6.64 -11.94
N VAL A 37 3.54 -5.70 -11.01
CA VAL A 37 4.80 -5.01 -10.69
C VAL A 37 5.49 -5.78 -9.57
N SER A 38 6.79 -6.02 -9.71
CA SER A 38 7.57 -6.72 -8.70
C SER A 38 8.86 -5.98 -8.38
N GLY A 39 9.38 -6.21 -7.19
CA GLY A 39 10.70 -5.70 -6.84
C GLY A 39 11.34 -6.42 -5.66
N LEU A 40 12.57 -6.06 -5.39
CA LEU A 40 13.40 -6.67 -4.35
C LEU A 40 13.89 -5.60 -3.38
N THR A 41 13.66 -5.82 -2.08
CA THR A 41 14.17 -4.91 -1.06
C THR A 41 15.69 -5.03 -0.96
N PRO A 42 16.44 -3.90 -0.96
CA PRO A 42 17.89 -3.93 -0.79
C PRO A 42 18.27 -4.43 0.62
N GLY A 43 19.45 -5.05 0.74
CA GLY A 43 19.95 -5.61 2.00
C GLY A 43 19.60 -7.09 2.22
N GLY A 44 19.99 -7.64 3.37
CA GLY A 44 19.87 -9.08 3.69
C GLY A 44 18.65 -9.48 4.52
N PHE A 45 17.89 -8.51 5.05
CA PHE A 45 16.78 -8.79 5.95
C PHE A 45 15.56 -9.31 5.20
N THR A 46 15.10 -10.50 5.57
CA THR A 46 13.91 -11.16 5.01
C THR A 46 12.68 -10.98 5.90
N MET A 47 12.88 -10.74 7.20
CA MET A 47 11.80 -10.62 8.18
C MET A 47 11.17 -9.22 8.18
N LEU A 48 9.85 -9.15 8.32
CA LEU A 48 9.11 -7.90 8.56
C LEU A 48 8.78 -7.84 10.06
N SER A 49 9.24 -6.81 10.76
CA SER A 49 8.83 -6.55 12.14
C SER A 49 7.83 -5.39 12.15
N LEU A 50 6.60 -5.67 12.58
CA LEU A 50 5.54 -4.68 12.72
C LEU A 50 5.39 -4.35 14.21
N SER A 51 6.14 -3.34 14.68
CA SER A 51 6.07 -2.86 16.06
C SER A 51 4.98 -1.79 16.28
N HIS A 52 4.39 -1.28 15.19
CA HIS A 52 3.39 -0.21 15.22
C HIS A 52 2.03 -0.71 14.73
N PRO A 53 0.93 -0.06 15.13
CA PRO A 53 -0.41 -0.35 14.61
C PRO A 53 -0.49 -0.16 13.09
N LEU A 54 -1.42 -0.89 12.46
CA LEU A 54 -1.79 -0.64 11.08
C LEU A 54 -2.63 0.63 11.01
N TYR A 55 -2.17 1.61 10.24
CA TYR A 55 -2.91 2.83 9.95
C TYR A 55 -3.52 2.76 8.55
N LEU A 56 -4.80 3.07 8.43
CA LEU A 56 -5.53 3.15 7.17
C LEU A 56 -6.07 4.56 7.00
N GLY A 57 -5.86 5.12 5.82
CA GLY A 57 -6.40 6.41 5.42
C GLY A 57 -5.70 7.65 6.01
N GLY A 58 -4.81 7.48 6.98
CA GLY A 58 -4.07 8.59 7.56
C GLY A 58 -3.30 8.14 8.78
N VAL A 59 -2.37 8.98 9.22
CA VAL A 59 -1.46 8.70 10.32
C VAL A 59 -1.54 9.86 11.31
N PRO A 60 -1.69 9.62 12.62
CA PRO A 60 -1.79 10.71 13.59
C PRO A 60 -0.48 11.51 13.65
N PRO A 61 -0.54 12.83 13.91
CA PRO A 61 0.63 13.70 13.93
C PRO A 61 1.66 13.32 15.03
N THR A 62 1.24 12.53 16.02
CA THR A 62 2.08 12.05 17.13
C THR A 62 2.86 10.77 16.83
N SER A 63 2.60 10.09 15.71
CA SER A 63 3.39 8.91 15.33
C SER A 63 4.66 9.29 14.58
N ALA A 64 5.79 8.74 15.02
CA ALA A 64 7.15 9.00 14.51
C ALA A 64 7.42 8.53 13.07
N THR A 65 6.39 8.19 12.30
CA THR A 65 6.45 7.70 10.91
C THR A 65 6.58 8.80 9.86
N GLN A 66 6.51 10.08 10.28
CA GLN A 66 6.62 11.25 9.39
C GLN A 66 7.86 11.30 8.48
N PRO A 67 9.08 10.85 8.85
CA PRO A 67 10.23 10.97 7.94
C PRO A 67 10.26 9.89 6.84
N ILE A 68 9.41 8.86 6.88
CA ILE A 68 9.45 7.72 5.95
C ILE A 68 8.47 7.90 4.77
N LEU A 69 7.41 8.70 4.93
CA LEU A 69 6.38 8.89 3.92
C LEU A 69 6.53 10.28 3.28
N PRO A 70 6.67 10.40 1.95
CA PRO A 70 6.66 11.69 1.28
C PRO A 70 5.31 12.37 1.55
N ALA A 71 5.34 13.45 2.34
CA ALA A 71 4.20 14.31 2.71
C ALA A 71 2.86 13.56 2.76
N ALA A 72 2.65 12.75 3.80
CA ALA A 72 1.45 11.94 3.99
C ALA A 72 0.22 12.82 4.28
N LEU A 73 -0.35 13.43 3.24
CA LEU A 73 -1.73 13.90 3.30
C LEU A 73 -2.61 12.69 3.63
N PRO A 74 -3.60 12.83 4.53
CA PRO A 74 -4.55 11.77 4.77
C PRO A 74 -5.25 11.40 3.46
N PHE A 75 -5.44 10.11 3.25
CA PHE A 75 -6.22 9.58 2.15
C PHE A 75 -7.63 10.16 2.21
N THR A 76 -8.08 10.68 1.07
CA THR A 76 -9.43 11.19 0.89
C THR A 76 -10.12 10.30 -0.13
N GLY A 77 -11.15 9.57 0.30
CA GLY A 77 -11.92 8.65 -0.53
C GLY A 77 -12.64 7.58 0.30
N CYS A 78 -13.31 6.64 -0.38
CA CYS A 78 -14.07 5.58 0.27
C CYS A 78 -13.33 4.25 0.20
N VAL A 79 -13.04 3.60 1.32
CA VAL A 79 -12.49 2.22 1.35
C VAL A 79 -13.60 1.25 1.78
N GLN A 80 -13.91 0.25 0.95
CA GLN A 80 -15.02 -0.68 1.25
C GLN A 80 -14.58 -1.91 2.04
N LYS A 81 -13.43 -2.50 1.71
CA LYS A 81 -12.96 -3.72 2.34
C LYS A 81 -11.46 -3.64 2.50
N VAL A 82 -10.94 -4.03 3.65
CA VAL A 82 -9.50 -4.23 3.86
C VAL A 82 -9.32 -5.60 4.48
N SER A 83 -8.35 -6.38 3.98
CA SER A 83 -7.98 -7.65 4.60
C SER A 83 -6.47 -7.67 4.81
N VAL A 84 -6.03 -7.94 6.02
CA VAL A 84 -4.61 -8.13 6.29
C VAL A 84 -4.42 -9.58 6.68
N CYS A 85 -3.95 -10.35 5.72
CA CYS A 85 -3.45 -11.67 6.00
C CYS A 85 -1.95 -11.51 6.26
N VAL A 86 -1.40 -12.26 7.21
CA VAL A 86 0.06 -12.41 7.31
C VAL A 86 0.61 -13.26 6.13
N CYS A 87 -0.27 -13.51 5.14
CA CYS A 87 -0.06 -13.73 3.70
C CYS A 87 -1.03 -12.82 2.88
N VAL A 88 -0.77 -11.51 2.91
CA VAL A 88 -1.42 -10.24 2.44
C VAL A 88 -2.63 -10.23 1.45
N CYS A 89 -3.66 -9.37 1.69
CA CYS A 89 -4.69 -8.91 0.71
C CYS A 89 -5.44 -7.60 1.08
N VAL A 90 -4.88 -6.40 0.93
CA VAL A 90 -5.64 -5.15 1.20
C VAL A 90 -6.42 -4.68 -0.03
N CYS A 91 -7.75 -4.79 -0.06
CA CYS A 91 -8.55 -4.04 -1.04
C CYS A 91 -8.54 -2.54 -0.62
N VAL A 92 -8.42 -1.62 -1.58
CA VAL A 92 -8.57 -0.18 -1.32
C VAL A 92 -9.45 0.35 -2.41
N CYS A 93 -10.41 1.17 -2.03
CA CYS A 93 -11.33 1.76 -2.97
C CYS A 93 -11.12 3.27 -2.97
N ILE A 94 -11.29 3.90 -4.13
CA ILE A 94 -10.91 5.30 -4.33
C ILE A 94 -12.03 5.97 -5.11
N ASN A 95 -13.01 6.54 -4.40
CA ASN A 95 -13.97 7.47 -4.98
C ASN A 95 -13.57 8.91 -4.64
N TRP A 96 -13.34 9.70 -5.68
CA TRP A 96 -13.08 11.13 -5.67
C TRP A 96 -14.34 11.86 -6.11
N TRP A 97 -14.98 12.65 -5.25
CA TRP A 97 -15.82 13.78 -5.65
C TRP A 97 -15.75 14.91 -4.60
N SER A 98 -15.43 16.10 -5.12
CA SER A 98 -15.37 17.47 -4.57
C SER A 98 -14.31 17.83 -3.53
#